data_AF-A0A148N8T6-F1
#
_entry.id   AF-A0A148N8T6-F1
#
_cell.length_a   1.000
_cell.length_b   1.000
_cell.length_c   1.000
_cell.angle_alpha   90.00
_cell.angle_beta   90.00
_cell.angle_gamma   90.00
#
_symmetry.space_group_name_H-M   'P 1'
#
loop_
_entity.id
_entity.type
_entity.pdbx_description
1 polymer ?
#
loop_
_entity_poly.entity_id
_entity_poly.type
_entity_poly.pdbx_seq_one_letter_code
_entity_poly.pdbx_strand_id
1 'polypeptide(L)'
;MLNWDDPLEKITPAASAKEHFTDLPGVAADCEAEPAVDSVKRLVGGSDLTANIAPIKYQWAWDAYIKSQRNFWLPTEIGMGEDLMALKQLSDNERHTFFTTFATLTTADALHQRNLALAVYERISAPEVGMAIIAQMHQETIHSMSYQHIIESLNFDEDEIYLLYQRIPQIRAKFEYSNRMTRGLQGQTADLKEYVRGLFFYYMIFEGVWFMANFCPIFSMQRRRLMVRTGEQLQYIARDESGHVGFGRALIWALWQEAPETRLEESEAHELMREAMALETDYAEYTVKPMLGYDLELHQRHARYLANRRLQDMGFAPIYPESEVACLPWWEEQIGFRKEKNFFETRVTEYQTGGALSWD
;
A
#
# COMPACT_ATOMS: atom_id res chain seq x y z
N MET A 1 0.27 7.95 21.56
CA MET A 1 -0.36 8.87 20.60
C MET A 1 0.71 9.29 19.60
N LEU A 2 0.66 8.79 18.38
CA LEU A 2 1.55 9.21 17.29
C LEU A 2 1.29 10.70 17.03
N ASN A 3 2.31 11.53 17.23
CA ASN A 3 2.31 12.92 16.82
C ASN A 3 2.60 12.96 15.30
N TRP A 4 1.66 13.52 14.54
CA TRP A 4 1.66 13.56 13.07
C TRP A 4 2.37 14.78 12.48
N ASP A 5 2.98 15.62 13.33
CA ASP A 5 3.64 16.84 12.87
C ASP A 5 5.11 16.57 12.52
N ASP A 6 5.39 16.38 11.22
CA ASP A 6 6.72 16.57 10.62
C ASP A 6 6.95 18.08 10.44
N PRO A 7 8.05 18.66 10.96
CA PRO A 7 8.34 20.09 10.87
C PRO A 7 8.87 20.45 9.48
N LEU A 8 8.04 20.26 8.46
CA LEU A 8 8.16 21.09 7.28
C LEU A 8 7.36 22.34 7.58
N GLU A 9 8.07 23.44 7.83
CA GLU A 9 7.53 24.76 7.57
C GLU A 9 6.72 24.64 6.28
N LYS A 10 5.41 24.88 6.39
CA LYS A 10 4.57 25.08 5.21
C LYS A 10 5.31 26.12 4.39
N ILE A 11 5.98 25.70 3.31
CA ILE A 11 6.39 26.60 2.25
C ILE A 11 5.06 27.06 1.67
N THR A 12 4.51 28.07 2.32
CA THR A 12 3.34 28.79 1.89
C THR A 12 3.92 29.64 0.78
N PRO A 13 3.66 29.34 -0.50
CA PRO A 13 4.15 30.20 -1.56
C PRO A 13 3.64 31.59 -1.20
N ALA A 14 4.54 32.58 -1.13
CA ALA A 14 4.11 33.95 -1.00
C ALA A 14 3.08 34.19 -2.11
N ALA A 15 1.89 34.69 -1.75
CA ALA A 15 0.84 34.96 -2.72
C ALA A 15 1.31 36.10 -3.64
N SER A 16 2.09 35.77 -4.67
CA SER A 16 2.39 36.66 -5.76
C SER A 16 1.22 36.65 -6.74
N ALA A 17 0.95 37.80 -7.35
CA ALA A 17 0.04 37.84 -8.48
C ALA A 17 0.56 36.88 -9.56
N LYS A 18 -0.32 36.07 -10.14
CA LYS A 18 0.04 35.22 -11.27
C LYS A 18 0.47 36.12 -12.43
N GLU A 19 1.67 35.89 -12.96
CA GLU A 19 2.09 36.55 -14.20
C GLU A 19 1.27 36.01 -15.36
N HIS A 20 0.66 36.90 -16.14
CA HIS A 20 -0.12 36.55 -17.32
C HIS A 20 0.73 36.78 -18.56
N PHE A 21 1.09 35.70 -19.28
CA PHE A 21 1.87 35.74 -20.51
C PHE A 21 1.01 36.00 -21.77
N THR A 22 -0.22 36.50 -21.61
CA THR A 22 -1.19 36.69 -22.70
C THR A 22 -0.77 37.76 -23.72
N ASP A 23 0.24 38.58 -23.39
CA ASP A 23 0.74 39.66 -24.24
C ASP A 23 1.93 39.23 -25.13
N LEU A 24 2.24 37.93 -25.21
CA LEU A 24 3.30 37.41 -26.08
C LEU A 24 2.89 37.53 -27.57
N PRO A 25 3.76 38.04 -28.46
CA PRO A 25 3.46 38.16 -29.89
C PRO A 25 3.15 36.79 -30.50
N GLY A 26 1.96 36.63 -31.08
CA GLY A 26 1.53 35.41 -31.77
C GLY A 26 0.60 34.48 -30.98
N VAL A 27 0.30 34.78 -29.71
CA VAL A 27 -0.80 34.14 -28.98
C VAL A 27 -2.10 34.83 -29.40
N ALA A 28 -2.94 34.15 -30.18
CA ALA A 28 -4.18 34.73 -30.70
C ALA A 28 -5.12 35.15 -29.56
N ALA A 29 -5.71 36.33 -29.67
CA ALA A 29 -6.66 36.91 -28.72
C ALA A 29 -8.09 36.30 -28.79
N ASP A 30 -8.27 35.24 -29.59
CA ASP A 30 -9.57 34.62 -29.87
C ASP A 30 -9.83 33.35 -29.03
N CYS A 31 -9.19 33.23 -27.86
CA CYS A 31 -9.61 32.22 -26.90
C CYS A 31 -10.79 32.79 -26.11
N GLU A 32 -11.97 32.18 -26.26
CA GLU A 32 -13.07 32.35 -25.30
C GLU A 32 -12.51 32.18 -23.87
N ALA A 33 -13.12 32.83 -22.87
CA ALA A 33 -12.66 32.73 -21.49
C ALA A 33 -12.68 31.27 -21.02
N GLU A 34 -11.55 30.57 -21.18
CA GLU A 34 -11.45 29.16 -20.84
C GLU A 34 -11.69 29.01 -19.33
N PRO A 35 -12.49 28.01 -18.92
CA PRO A 35 -12.74 27.79 -17.50
C PRO A 35 -11.41 27.53 -16.79
N ALA A 36 -11.28 28.06 -15.57
CA ALA A 36 -10.07 27.84 -14.78
C ALA A 36 -9.80 26.34 -14.67
N VAL A 37 -8.57 25.90 -14.98
CA VAL A 37 -8.14 24.49 -15.03
C VAL A 37 -8.61 23.69 -13.79
N ASP A 38 -8.60 24.30 -12.61
CA ASP A 38 -9.06 23.68 -11.36
C ASP A 38 -10.54 23.27 -11.40
N SER A 39 -11.40 24.12 -11.96
CA SER A 39 -12.87 23.92 -11.99
C SER A 39 -13.30 22.72 -12.83
N VAL A 40 -12.46 22.31 -13.79
CA VAL A 40 -12.72 21.21 -14.74
C VAL A 40 -12.04 19.90 -14.37
N LYS A 41 -11.04 19.91 -13.47
CA LYS A 41 -10.44 18.66 -12.95
C LYS A 41 -11.49 17.84 -12.20
N ARG A 42 -11.52 16.54 -12.49
CA ARG A 42 -12.33 15.50 -11.81
C ARG A 42 -11.50 14.23 -11.66
N LEU A 43 -11.85 13.39 -10.70
CA LEU A 43 -11.17 12.11 -10.50
C LEU A 43 -11.39 11.17 -11.67
N VAL A 44 -12.65 11.00 -12.09
CA VAL A 44 -13.07 10.16 -13.22
C VAL A 44 -13.95 10.98 -14.15
N GLY A 45 -13.81 10.77 -15.47
CA GLY A 45 -14.63 11.45 -16.47
C GLY A 45 -14.41 12.96 -16.55
N GLY A 46 -13.24 13.45 -16.10
CA GLY A 46 -12.82 14.84 -16.25
C GLY A 46 -12.47 15.22 -17.69
N SER A 47 -12.21 16.50 -17.92
CA SER A 47 -11.84 17.01 -19.26
C SER A 47 -10.53 16.39 -19.77
N ASP A 48 -10.30 16.48 -21.09
CA ASP A 48 -9.06 16.04 -21.77
C ASP A 48 -7.78 16.81 -21.33
N LEU A 49 -7.87 17.68 -20.32
CA LEU A 49 -6.76 18.44 -19.75
C LEU A 49 -5.88 17.60 -18.82
N THR A 50 -5.73 16.31 -19.11
CA THR A 50 -4.90 15.34 -18.35
C THR A 50 -3.41 15.71 -18.35
N ALA A 51 -2.97 16.60 -19.25
CA ALA A 51 -1.62 17.15 -19.27
C ALA A 51 -1.35 18.25 -18.22
N ASN A 52 -2.39 18.84 -17.63
CA ASN A 52 -2.25 20.04 -16.81
C ASN A 52 -2.08 19.68 -15.32
N ILE A 53 -0.83 19.48 -14.89
CA ILE A 53 -0.52 19.20 -13.47
C ILE A 53 -0.95 20.37 -12.58
N ALA A 54 -0.64 21.61 -12.95
CA ALA A 54 -1.03 22.79 -12.19
C ALA A 54 -2.42 23.34 -12.62
N PRO A 55 -3.21 23.89 -11.68
CA PRO A 55 -3.00 23.88 -10.23
C PRO A 55 -3.26 22.49 -9.63
N ILE A 56 -2.60 22.17 -8.52
CA ILE A 56 -2.84 20.94 -7.75
C ILE A 56 -4.20 21.07 -7.05
N LYS A 57 -5.16 20.21 -7.40
CA LYS A 57 -6.49 20.17 -6.79
C LYS A 57 -6.55 19.13 -5.68
N TYR A 58 -6.06 17.93 -5.95
CA TYR A 58 -6.06 16.81 -4.99
C TYR A 58 -4.74 16.78 -4.22
N GLN A 59 -4.57 17.69 -3.24
CA GLN A 59 -3.33 17.82 -2.47
C GLN A 59 -2.91 16.51 -1.79
N TRP A 60 -3.86 15.72 -1.30
CA TRP A 60 -3.58 14.41 -0.68
C TRP A 60 -2.89 13.43 -1.64
N ALA A 61 -3.15 13.50 -2.95
CA ALA A 61 -2.49 12.66 -3.93
C ALA A 61 -1.08 13.15 -4.23
N TRP A 62 -0.91 14.48 -4.33
CA TRP A 62 0.42 15.08 -4.46
C TRP A 62 1.32 14.74 -3.27
N ASP A 63 0.79 14.85 -2.05
CA ASP A 63 1.51 14.52 -0.83
C ASP A 63 1.87 13.03 -0.77
N ALA A 64 0.96 12.15 -1.21
CA ALA A 64 1.23 10.71 -1.34
C ALA A 64 2.37 10.43 -2.32
N TYR A 65 2.38 11.09 -3.49
CA TYR A 65 3.46 11.00 -4.46
C TYR A 65 4.80 11.49 -3.87
N ILE A 66 4.84 12.64 -3.22
CA ILE A 66 6.09 13.15 -2.61
C ILE A 66 6.57 12.21 -1.50
N LYS A 67 5.66 11.68 -0.69
CA LYS A 67 5.99 10.73 0.37
C LYS A 67 6.57 9.43 -0.18
N SER A 68 6.05 8.90 -1.30
CA SER A 68 6.60 7.69 -1.90
C SER A 68 8.03 7.89 -2.38
N GLN A 69 8.36 9.05 -2.97
CA GLN A 69 9.73 9.37 -3.39
C GLN A 69 10.70 9.42 -2.20
N ARG A 70 10.28 10.01 -1.07
CA ARG A 70 11.08 10.05 0.17
C ARG A 70 11.28 8.67 0.80
N ASN A 71 10.39 7.74 0.49
CA ASN A 71 10.41 6.38 1.00
C ASN A 71 11.19 5.42 0.09
N PHE A 72 11.78 5.88 -1.02
CA PHE A 72 12.52 5.01 -1.93
C PHE A 72 13.58 4.16 -1.20
N TRP A 73 13.66 2.88 -1.59
CA TRP A 73 14.60 1.90 -1.04
C TRP A 73 14.97 0.87 -2.10
N LEU A 74 16.14 0.26 -1.96
CA LEU A 74 16.61 -0.79 -2.85
C LEU A 74 16.86 -2.09 -2.06
N PRO A 75 16.11 -3.17 -2.34
CA PRO A 75 16.29 -4.48 -1.73
C PRO A 75 17.73 -5.01 -1.76
N THR A 76 18.46 -4.75 -2.84
CA THR A 76 19.84 -5.18 -3.03
C THR A 76 20.83 -4.53 -2.04
N GLU A 77 20.43 -3.48 -1.34
CA GLU A 77 21.22 -2.87 -0.25
C GLU A 77 21.12 -3.65 1.07
N ILE A 78 20.19 -4.62 1.17
CA ILE A 78 19.97 -5.42 2.36
C ILE A 78 20.67 -6.77 2.20
N GLY A 79 21.76 -6.97 2.93
CA GLY A 79 22.54 -8.22 2.89
C GLY A 79 21.82 -9.38 3.60
N MET A 80 21.73 -10.54 2.93
CA MET A 80 20.92 -11.69 3.37
C MET A 80 21.69 -12.79 4.11
N GLY A 81 22.98 -12.57 4.41
CA GLY A 81 23.85 -13.61 4.99
C GLY A 81 23.39 -14.15 6.35
N GLU A 82 22.81 -13.29 7.20
CA GLU A 82 22.25 -13.70 8.49
C GLU A 82 21.04 -14.63 8.34
N ASP A 83 20.16 -14.33 7.38
CA ASP A 83 18.97 -15.13 7.12
C ASP A 83 19.32 -16.52 6.56
N LEU A 84 20.36 -16.61 5.72
CA LEU A 84 20.87 -17.89 5.24
C LEU A 84 21.32 -18.82 6.39
N MET A 85 21.87 -18.24 7.46
CA MET A 85 22.22 -18.98 8.68
C MET A 85 20.99 -19.27 9.55
N ALA A 86 20.07 -18.33 9.67
CA ALA A 86 18.85 -18.45 10.48
C ALA A 86 17.90 -19.53 9.95
N LEU A 87 17.86 -19.77 8.63
CA LEU A 87 17.05 -20.82 8.01
C LEU A 87 17.28 -22.22 8.58
N LYS A 88 18.50 -22.51 9.04
CA LYS A 88 18.86 -23.81 9.64
C LYS A 88 18.38 -23.95 11.09
N GLN A 89 17.99 -22.84 11.72
CA GLN A 89 17.55 -22.77 13.11
C GLN A 89 16.03 -22.79 13.25
N LEU A 90 15.29 -22.57 12.15
CA LEU A 90 13.83 -22.64 12.15
C LEU A 90 13.36 -24.06 12.47
N SER A 91 12.47 -24.16 13.46
CA SER A 91 11.66 -25.36 13.69
C SER A 91 10.74 -25.65 12.51
N ASP A 92 10.16 -26.85 12.45
CA ASP A 92 9.27 -27.24 11.34
C ASP A 92 8.03 -26.33 11.26
N ASN A 93 7.47 -25.91 12.41
CA ASN A 93 6.35 -24.97 12.46
C ASN A 93 6.74 -23.59 11.93
N GLU A 94 7.92 -23.09 12.32
CA GLU A 94 8.43 -21.80 11.85
C GLU A 94 8.74 -21.86 10.35
N ARG A 95 9.35 -22.95 9.89
CA ARG A 95 9.65 -23.18 8.48
C ARG A 95 8.36 -23.19 7.66
N HIS A 96 7.36 -23.98 8.05
CA HIS A 96 6.07 -24.02 7.37
C HIS A 96 5.42 -22.64 7.31
N THR A 97 5.37 -21.94 8.44
CA THR A 97 4.74 -20.62 8.54
C THR A 97 5.50 -19.59 7.69
N PHE A 98 6.84 -19.59 7.74
CA PHE A 98 7.69 -18.69 6.97
C PHE A 98 7.49 -18.90 5.47
N PHE A 99 7.71 -20.13 4.98
CA PHE A 99 7.64 -20.43 3.54
C PHE A 99 6.26 -20.17 2.96
N THR A 100 5.21 -20.59 3.66
CA THR A 100 3.83 -20.40 3.20
C THR A 100 3.46 -18.91 3.16
N THR A 101 3.81 -18.16 4.20
CA THR A 101 3.59 -16.71 4.26
C THR A 101 4.36 -16.00 3.16
N PHE A 102 5.67 -16.26 3.06
CA PHE A 102 6.56 -15.63 2.09
C PHE A 102 6.10 -15.87 0.65
N ALA A 103 5.83 -17.12 0.28
CA ALA A 103 5.36 -17.45 -1.06
C ALA A 103 3.99 -16.82 -1.41
N THR A 104 3.10 -16.72 -0.40
CA THR A 104 1.82 -16.03 -0.57
C THR A 104 2.02 -14.55 -0.85
N LEU A 105 2.89 -13.88 -0.09
CA LEU A 105 3.24 -12.46 -0.27
C LEU A 105 3.87 -12.22 -1.66
N THR A 106 4.84 -13.04 -2.06
CA THR A 106 5.48 -12.96 -3.38
C THR A 106 4.47 -13.02 -4.52
N THR A 107 3.53 -13.96 -4.46
CA THR A 107 2.48 -14.10 -5.48
C THR A 107 1.51 -12.91 -5.46
N ALA A 108 1.19 -12.41 -4.26
CA ALA A 108 0.24 -11.34 -4.07
C ALA A 108 0.69 -10.03 -4.73
N ASP A 109 1.91 -9.57 -4.47
CA ASP A 109 2.43 -8.34 -5.08
C ASP A 109 2.58 -8.47 -6.60
N ALA A 110 3.06 -9.61 -7.09
CA ALA A 110 3.20 -9.85 -8.53
C ALA A 110 1.85 -9.80 -9.27
N LEU A 111 0.78 -10.35 -8.68
CA LEU A 111 -0.57 -10.27 -9.25
C LEU A 111 -1.19 -8.86 -9.10
N HIS A 112 -0.88 -8.17 -8.00
CA HIS A 112 -1.40 -6.81 -7.73
C HIS A 112 -0.83 -5.76 -8.68
N GLN A 113 0.47 -5.80 -8.99
CA GLN A 113 1.12 -4.87 -9.91
C GLN A 113 0.37 -4.76 -11.26
N ARG A 114 -0.06 -5.91 -11.81
CA ARG A 114 -0.81 -5.95 -13.07
C ARG A 114 -2.19 -5.30 -12.96
N ASN A 115 -2.87 -5.47 -11.82
CA ASN A 115 -4.21 -4.95 -11.61
C ASN A 115 -4.20 -3.42 -11.40
N LEU A 116 -3.23 -2.86 -10.68
CA LEU A 116 -3.07 -1.40 -10.55
C LEU A 116 -2.91 -0.71 -11.92
N ALA A 117 -2.00 -1.24 -12.74
CA ALA A 117 -1.64 -0.66 -14.03
C ALA A 117 -2.81 -0.62 -15.03
N LEU A 118 -3.58 -1.71 -15.08
CA LEU A 118 -4.60 -1.92 -16.10
C LEU A 118 -5.99 -1.46 -15.67
N ALA A 119 -6.19 -1.16 -14.39
CA ALA A 119 -7.54 -1.03 -13.83
C ALA A 119 -7.72 0.29 -13.07
N VAL A 120 -6.83 0.60 -12.11
CA VAL A 120 -6.98 1.81 -11.30
C VAL A 120 -6.63 3.05 -12.12
N TYR A 121 -5.49 3.06 -12.81
CA TYR A 121 -5.00 4.23 -13.56
C TYR A 121 -5.89 4.62 -14.74
N GLU A 122 -6.48 3.66 -15.45
CA GLU A 122 -7.20 3.88 -16.72
C GLU A 122 -8.37 4.87 -16.61
N ARG A 123 -9.02 4.94 -15.44
CA ARG A 123 -10.18 5.82 -15.21
C ARG A 123 -9.83 7.18 -14.62
N ILE A 124 -8.61 7.34 -14.14
CA ILE A 124 -8.21 8.54 -13.41
C ILE A 124 -7.81 9.63 -14.38
N SER A 125 -8.60 10.70 -14.43
CA SER A 125 -8.36 11.87 -15.29
C SER A 125 -7.51 12.95 -14.61
N ALA A 126 -7.42 12.95 -13.28
CA ALA A 126 -6.65 13.94 -12.54
C ALA A 126 -5.14 13.60 -12.54
N PRO A 127 -4.26 14.44 -13.13
CA PRO A 127 -2.86 14.09 -13.31
C PRO A 127 -2.11 13.86 -11.99
N GLU A 128 -2.35 14.67 -10.97
CA GLU A 128 -1.70 14.49 -9.65
C GLU A 128 -2.09 13.16 -8.97
N VAL A 129 -3.30 12.66 -9.23
CA VAL A 129 -3.75 11.34 -8.74
C VAL A 129 -3.12 10.23 -9.56
N GLY A 130 -3.04 10.40 -10.89
CA GLY A 130 -2.31 9.50 -11.77
C GLY A 130 -0.83 9.36 -11.39
N MET A 131 -0.17 10.47 -11.01
CA MET A 131 1.22 10.45 -10.52
C MET A 131 1.38 9.60 -9.26
N ALA A 132 0.45 9.72 -8.29
CA ALA A 132 0.48 8.92 -7.08
C ALA A 132 0.30 7.42 -7.37
N ILE A 133 -0.60 7.06 -8.30
CA ILE A 133 -0.80 5.66 -8.73
C ILE A 133 0.45 5.10 -9.42
N ILE A 134 1.08 5.87 -10.31
CA ILE A 134 2.34 5.47 -10.96
C ILE A 134 3.43 5.24 -9.92
N ALA A 135 3.50 6.09 -8.89
CA ALA A 135 4.47 5.91 -7.83
C ALA A 135 4.19 4.67 -6.97
N GLN A 136 2.92 4.38 -6.65
CA GLN A 136 2.52 3.12 -6.02
C GLN A 136 2.96 1.93 -6.88
N MET A 137 2.65 1.92 -8.18
CA MET A 137 3.07 0.86 -9.11
C MET A 137 4.59 0.64 -9.15
N HIS A 138 5.36 1.73 -8.99
CA HIS A 138 6.81 1.62 -8.86
C HIS A 138 7.22 0.96 -7.54
N GLN A 139 6.58 1.29 -6.42
CA GLN A 139 6.79 0.62 -5.14
C GLN A 139 6.47 -0.88 -5.22
N GLU A 140 5.36 -1.28 -5.86
CA GLU A 140 5.04 -2.71 -6.10
C GLU A 140 6.14 -3.45 -6.89
N THR A 141 6.81 -2.74 -7.80
CA THR A 141 7.94 -3.28 -8.56
C THR A 141 9.15 -3.49 -7.65
N ILE A 142 9.41 -2.55 -6.73
CA ILE A 142 10.45 -2.69 -5.71
C ILE A 142 10.13 -3.85 -4.77
N HIS A 143 8.86 -4.03 -4.38
CA HIS A 143 8.43 -5.16 -3.55
C HIS A 143 8.67 -6.49 -4.27
N SER A 144 8.28 -6.60 -5.53
CA SER A 144 8.55 -7.77 -6.38
C SER A 144 10.06 -8.08 -6.48
N MET A 145 10.88 -7.05 -6.69
CA MET A 145 12.33 -7.18 -6.70
C MET A 145 12.88 -7.64 -5.33
N SER A 146 12.25 -7.24 -4.23
CA SER A 146 12.63 -7.65 -2.88
C SER A 146 12.41 -9.15 -2.64
N TYR A 147 11.27 -9.70 -3.08
CA TYR A 147 11.05 -11.14 -2.99
C TYR A 147 12.03 -11.91 -3.86
N GLN A 148 12.30 -11.45 -5.09
CA GLN A 148 13.28 -12.09 -5.96
C GLN A 148 14.68 -12.08 -5.33
N HIS A 149 15.10 -10.96 -4.74
CA HIS A 149 16.37 -10.86 -4.01
C HIS A 149 16.45 -11.86 -2.85
N ILE A 150 15.36 -12.07 -2.11
CA ILE A 150 15.28 -13.07 -1.04
C ILE A 150 15.36 -14.49 -1.61
N ILE A 151 14.60 -14.80 -2.67
CA ILE A 151 14.57 -16.11 -3.32
C ILE A 151 15.98 -16.50 -3.78
N GLU A 152 16.67 -15.62 -4.50
CA GLU A 152 18.02 -15.85 -5.01
C GLU A 152 19.03 -15.97 -3.86
N SER A 153 18.97 -15.07 -2.89
CA SER A 153 19.92 -15.04 -1.78
C SER A 153 19.82 -16.25 -0.85
N LEU A 154 18.60 -16.75 -0.64
CA LEU A 154 18.33 -17.89 0.23
C LEU A 154 18.28 -19.21 -0.54
N ASN A 155 18.46 -19.16 -1.86
CA ASN A 155 18.45 -20.30 -2.79
C ASN A 155 17.16 -21.13 -2.64
N PHE A 156 16.02 -20.45 -2.68
CA PHE A 156 14.71 -21.09 -2.72
C PHE A 156 14.38 -21.58 -4.14
N ASP A 157 13.62 -22.67 -4.22
CA ASP A 157 13.08 -23.15 -5.49
C ASP A 157 11.97 -22.22 -5.97
N GLU A 158 12.18 -21.59 -7.12
CA GLU A 158 11.26 -20.64 -7.71
C GLU A 158 9.90 -21.27 -8.03
N ASP A 159 9.87 -22.52 -8.52
CA ASP A 159 8.63 -23.20 -8.86
C ASP A 159 7.83 -23.53 -7.60
N GLU A 160 8.49 -23.87 -6.49
CA GLU A 160 7.80 -24.08 -5.22
C GLU A 160 7.17 -22.80 -4.67
N ILE A 161 7.87 -21.66 -4.80
CA ILE A 161 7.38 -20.35 -4.34
C ILE A 161 6.25 -19.86 -5.24
N TYR A 162 6.49 -19.69 -6.54
CA TYR A 162 5.56 -19.06 -7.46
C TYR A 162 4.32 -19.91 -7.78
N LEU A 163 4.39 -21.24 -7.62
CA LEU A 163 3.24 -22.12 -7.87
C LEU A 163 2.51 -22.54 -6.58
N LEU A 164 2.95 -22.10 -5.39
CA LEU A 164 2.31 -22.48 -4.13
C LEU A 164 0.82 -22.12 -4.12
N TYR A 165 0.47 -20.93 -4.62
CA TYR A 165 -0.92 -20.47 -4.67
C TYR A 165 -1.81 -21.38 -5.53
N GLN A 166 -1.23 -22.07 -6.52
CA GLN A 166 -1.95 -23.06 -7.32
C GLN A 166 -2.01 -24.41 -6.63
N ARG A 167 -1.20 -24.71 -5.61
CA ARG A 167 -1.19 -26.04 -4.98
C ARG A 167 -2.07 -26.10 -3.74
N ILE A 168 -2.19 -24.98 -3.01
CA ILE A 168 -2.89 -24.92 -1.73
C ILE A 168 -4.30 -24.32 -1.90
N PRO A 169 -5.38 -25.07 -1.64
CA PRO A 169 -6.76 -24.59 -1.84
C PRO A 169 -7.09 -23.28 -1.11
N GLN A 170 -6.64 -23.13 0.13
CA GLN A 170 -6.91 -21.96 0.98
C GLN A 170 -6.25 -20.69 0.39
N ILE A 171 -5.03 -20.83 -0.13
CA ILE A 171 -4.31 -19.73 -0.77
C ILE A 171 -4.97 -19.42 -2.12
N ARG A 172 -5.26 -20.45 -2.93
CA ARG A 172 -5.94 -20.29 -4.22
C ARG A 172 -7.27 -19.55 -4.09
N ALA A 173 -8.08 -19.90 -3.08
CA ALA A 173 -9.38 -19.29 -2.84
C ALA A 173 -9.28 -17.77 -2.60
N LYS A 174 -8.26 -17.30 -1.86
CA LYS A 174 -8.00 -15.87 -1.68
C LYS A 174 -7.70 -15.17 -3.00
N PHE A 175 -6.86 -15.78 -3.85
CA PHE A 175 -6.52 -15.22 -5.16
C PHE A 175 -7.69 -15.22 -6.14
N GLU A 176 -8.48 -16.28 -6.19
CA GLU A 176 -9.70 -16.34 -7.01
C GLU A 176 -10.74 -15.32 -6.56
N TYR A 177 -10.89 -15.13 -5.24
CA TYR A 177 -11.73 -14.09 -4.67
C TYR A 177 -11.22 -12.69 -5.05
N SER A 178 -9.92 -12.43 -4.87
CA SER A 178 -9.29 -11.17 -5.23
C SER A 178 -9.51 -10.83 -6.70
N ASN A 179 -9.24 -11.79 -7.60
CA ASN A 179 -9.45 -11.62 -9.03
C ASN A 179 -10.92 -11.35 -9.37
N ARG A 180 -11.88 -11.89 -8.62
CA ARG A 180 -13.31 -11.60 -8.83
C ARG A 180 -13.65 -10.18 -8.39
N MET A 181 -13.17 -9.75 -7.23
CA MET A 181 -13.46 -8.42 -6.68
C MET A 181 -12.78 -7.29 -7.45
N THR A 182 -11.62 -7.54 -8.05
CA THR A 182 -10.89 -6.53 -8.83
C THR A 182 -11.30 -6.47 -10.30
N ARG A 183 -12.21 -7.34 -10.77
CA ARG A 183 -12.76 -7.25 -12.15
C ARG A 183 -13.43 -5.91 -12.42
N GLY A 184 -14.16 -5.37 -11.44
CA GLY A 184 -14.85 -4.08 -11.57
C GLY A 184 -13.90 -2.89 -11.75
N LEU A 185 -12.60 -3.07 -11.47
CA LEU A 185 -11.60 -2.04 -11.72
C LEU A 185 -11.24 -1.93 -13.20
N GLN A 186 -11.44 -2.98 -14.00
CA GLN A 186 -10.92 -3.05 -15.38
C GLN A 186 -11.90 -2.42 -16.39
N GLY A 187 -11.36 -1.68 -17.35
CA GLY A 187 -12.08 -1.13 -18.50
C GLY A 187 -12.82 0.17 -18.18
N GLN A 188 -12.90 1.07 -19.17
CA GLN A 188 -13.52 2.39 -19.03
C GLN A 188 -15.05 2.37 -18.89
N THR A 189 -15.72 1.26 -19.23
CA THR A 189 -17.20 1.18 -19.31
C THR A 189 -17.88 0.46 -18.15
N ALA A 190 -17.13 -0.17 -17.25
CA ALA A 190 -17.68 -0.72 -16.00
C ALA A 190 -18.41 0.37 -15.18
N ASP A 191 -19.43 -0.04 -14.43
CA ASP A 191 -20.18 0.84 -13.55
C ASP A 191 -19.27 1.50 -12.50
N LEU A 192 -19.48 2.79 -12.21
CA LEU A 192 -18.60 3.53 -11.29
C LEU A 192 -18.74 3.04 -9.84
N LYS A 193 -19.91 2.53 -9.44
CA LYS A 193 -20.09 1.93 -8.12
C LYS A 193 -19.33 0.60 -8.03
N GLU A 194 -19.34 -0.21 -9.08
CA GLU A 194 -18.50 -1.43 -9.15
C GLU A 194 -16.99 -1.12 -9.12
N TYR A 195 -16.55 -0.03 -9.75
CA TYR A 195 -15.18 0.46 -9.64
C TYR A 195 -14.83 0.83 -8.19
N VAL A 196 -15.69 1.60 -7.52
CA VAL A 196 -15.51 1.99 -6.11
C VAL A 196 -15.53 0.77 -5.17
N ARG A 197 -16.40 -0.20 -5.44
CA ARG A 197 -16.44 -1.50 -4.73
C ARG A 197 -15.11 -2.24 -4.87
N GLY A 198 -14.56 -2.28 -6.08
CA GLY A 198 -13.25 -2.85 -6.36
C GLY A 198 -12.12 -2.13 -5.63
N LEU A 199 -12.14 -0.79 -5.58
CA LEU A 199 -11.14 0.02 -4.85
C LEU A 199 -11.23 -0.24 -3.34
N PHE A 200 -12.44 -0.35 -2.80
CA PHE A 200 -12.65 -0.67 -1.40
C PHE A 200 -12.06 -2.05 -1.06
N PHE A 201 -12.35 -3.07 -1.88
CA PHE A 201 -11.73 -4.38 -1.68
C PHE A 201 -10.20 -4.31 -1.77
N TYR A 202 -9.66 -3.66 -2.81
CA TYR A 202 -8.23 -3.56 -3.06
C TYR A 202 -7.50 -2.87 -1.89
N TYR A 203 -7.84 -1.62 -1.60
CA TYR A 203 -7.11 -0.84 -0.61
C TYR A 203 -7.49 -1.18 0.84
N MET A 204 -8.78 -1.36 1.13
CA MET A 204 -9.23 -1.50 2.52
C MET A 204 -9.17 -2.94 3.02
N ILE A 205 -9.30 -3.93 2.13
CA ILE A 205 -9.31 -5.35 2.52
C ILE A 205 -7.98 -6.02 2.15
N PHE A 206 -7.59 -5.99 0.87
CA PHE A 206 -6.42 -6.72 0.41
C PHE A 206 -5.13 -6.12 1.02
N GLU A 207 -4.84 -4.86 0.75
CA GLU A 207 -3.68 -4.18 1.34
C GLU A 207 -3.90 -3.89 2.83
N GLY A 208 -5.08 -3.36 3.18
CA GLY A 208 -5.39 -2.87 4.51
C GLY A 208 -5.53 -3.93 5.60
N VAL A 209 -5.83 -5.19 5.24
CA VAL A 209 -6.04 -6.30 6.18
C VAL A 209 -5.16 -7.50 5.81
N TRP A 210 -5.33 -8.10 4.63
CA TRP A 210 -4.64 -9.35 4.29
C TRP A 210 -3.12 -9.19 4.25
N PHE A 211 -2.59 -8.16 3.58
CA PHE A 211 -1.14 -7.94 3.57
C PHE A 211 -0.59 -7.63 4.96
N MET A 212 -1.22 -6.68 5.64
CA MET A 212 -0.81 -6.27 6.99
C MET A 212 -0.80 -7.44 7.99
N ALA A 213 -1.82 -8.30 7.96
CA ALA A 213 -1.87 -9.50 8.78
C ALA A 213 -0.77 -10.51 8.40
N ASN A 214 -0.51 -10.68 7.10
CA ASN A 214 0.49 -11.62 6.59
C ASN A 214 1.93 -11.23 6.91
N PHE A 215 2.25 -9.97 7.23
CA PHE A 215 3.59 -9.62 7.72
C PHE A 215 3.86 -10.12 9.15
N CYS A 216 2.81 -10.25 9.96
CA CYS A 216 2.93 -10.50 11.40
C CYS A 216 3.68 -11.80 11.77
N PRO A 217 3.48 -12.95 11.10
CA PRO A 217 4.23 -14.17 11.43
C PRO A 217 5.74 -14.00 11.26
N ILE A 218 6.18 -13.31 10.20
CA ILE A 218 7.61 -13.06 9.93
C ILE A 218 8.16 -12.00 10.88
N PHE A 219 7.39 -10.95 11.20
CA PHE A 219 7.77 -9.98 12.23
C PHE A 219 7.95 -10.62 13.61
N SER A 220 7.11 -11.60 13.96
CA SER A 220 7.28 -12.37 15.21
C SER A 220 8.61 -13.14 15.22
N MET A 221 9.02 -13.71 14.10
CA MET A 221 10.35 -14.34 13.95
C MET A 221 11.47 -13.30 14.07
N GLN A 222 11.35 -12.16 13.37
CA GLN A 222 12.33 -11.08 13.36
C GLN A 222 12.62 -10.57 14.78
N ARG A 223 11.58 -10.39 15.60
CA ARG A 223 11.70 -9.98 17.00
C ARG A 223 12.47 -10.98 17.87
N ARG A 224 12.52 -12.25 17.45
CA ARG A 224 13.31 -13.32 18.08
C ARG A 224 14.66 -13.54 17.40
N ARG A 225 15.10 -12.59 16.56
CA ARG A 225 16.35 -12.63 15.79
C ARG A 225 16.41 -13.77 14.76
N LEU A 226 15.26 -14.17 14.22
CA LEU A 226 15.15 -15.12 13.12
C LEU A 226 14.62 -14.40 11.87
N MET A 227 15.20 -14.68 10.71
CA MET A 227 14.80 -14.07 9.43
C MET A 227 14.79 -12.53 9.49
N VAL A 228 15.83 -11.95 10.11
CA VAL A 228 15.91 -10.52 10.42
C VAL A 228 15.91 -9.66 9.16
N ARG A 229 16.58 -10.13 8.11
CA ARG A 229 16.78 -9.39 6.86
C ARG A 229 15.56 -9.47 5.96
N THR A 230 14.90 -10.62 5.93
CA THR A 230 13.56 -10.76 5.36
C THR A 230 12.57 -9.85 6.10
N GLY A 231 12.59 -9.86 7.43
CA GLY A 231 11.78 -8.96 8.24
C GLY A 231 12.05 -7.48 7.96
N GLU A 232 13.31 -7.06 7.81
CA GLU A 232 13.69 -5.69 7.44
C GLU A 232 13.08 -5.28 6.09
N GLN A 233 13.14 -6.14 5.07
CA GLN A 233 12.49 -5.89 3.78
C GLN A 233 10.97 -5.77 3.92
N LEU A 234 10.34 -6.66 4.68
CA LEU A 234 8.89 -6.58 4.94
C LEU A 234 8.49 -5.34 5.76
N GLN A 235 9.38 -4.76 6.58
CA GLN A 235 9.11 -3.48 7.24
C GLN A 235 9.08 -2.32 6.25
N TYR A 236 9.97 -2.31 5.25
CA TYR A 236 9.92 -1.34 4.16
C TYR A 236 8.61 -1.49 3.37
N ILE A 237 8.22 -2.72 3.02
CA ILE A 237 6.95 -3.00 2.35
C ILE A 237 5.77 -2.54 3.21
N ALA A 238 5.69 -2.92 4.49
CA ALA A 238 4.60 -2.52 5.39
C ALA A 238 4.45 -1.00 5.55
N ARG A 239 5.56 -0.25 5.51
CA ARG A 239 5.56 1.22 5.50
C ARG A 239 4.96 1.76 4.19
N ASP A 240 5.30 1.15 3.06
CA ASP A 240 4.78 1.50 1.74
C ASP A 240 3.27 1.19 1.66
N GLU A 241 2.85 -0.02 2.05
CA GLU A 241 1.45 -0.46 2.13
C GLU A 241 0.61 0.44 3.04
N SER A 242 1.18 0.95 4.14
CA SER A 242 0.48 1.92 5.01
C SER A 242 0.21 3.24 4.26
N GLY A 243 1.10 3.63 3.35
CA GLY A 243 0.90 4.73 2.42
C GLY A 243 -0.17 4.43 1.37
N HIS A 244 -0.15 3.23 0.78
CA HIS A 244 -1.12 2.80 -0.23
C HIS A 244 -2.55 2.79 0.33
N VAL A 245 -2.75 2.21 1.51
CA VAL A 245 -4.04 2.24 2.24
C VAL A 245 -4.50 3.67 2.51
N GLY A 246 -3.58 4.56 2.90
CA GLY A 246 -3.88 5.98 3.14
C GLY A 246 -4.33 6.70 1.87
N PHE A 247 -3.62 6.47 0.76
CA PHE A 247 -3.97 7.00 -0.57
C PHE A 247 -5.33 6.46 -1.05
N GLY A 248 -5.53 5.14 -0.98
CA GLY A 248 -6.77 4.48 -1.37
C GLY A 248 -7.99 4.96 -0.61
N ARG A 249 -7.85 5.14 0.71
CA ARG A 249 -8.89 5.77 1.54
C ARG A 249 -9.24 7.16 1.03
N ALA A 250 -8.24 8.01 0.79
CA ALA A 250 -8.47 9.39 0.32
C ALA A 250 -9.12 9.42 -1.06
N LEU A 251 -8.70 8.52 -1.96
CA LEU A 251 -9.30 8.35 -3.29
C LEU A 251 -10.77 7.94 -3.21
N ILE A 252 -11.10 6.90 -2.43
CA ILE A 252 -12.49 6.43 -2.27
C ILE A 252 -13.37 7.52 -1.66
N TRP A 253 -12.87 8.21 -0.62
CA TRP A 253 -13.61 9.33 -0.01
C TRP A 253 -13.86 10.45 -1.02
N ALA A 254 -12.85 10.83 -1.80
CA ALA A 254 -12.99 11.88 -2.80
C ALA A 254 -13.97 11.47 -3.92
N LEU A 255 -13.97 10.20 -4.34
CA LEU A 255 -14.97 9.66 -5.27
C LEU A 255 -16.40 9.73 -4.70
N TRP A 256 -16.59 9.41 -3.42
CA TRP A 256 -17.92 9.55 -2.78
C TRP A 256 -18.39 11.00 -2.67
N GLN A 257 -17.47 11.98 -2.66
CA GLN A 257 -17.87 13.40 -2.70
C GLN A 257 -18.23 13.85 -4.12
N GLU A 258 -17.53 13.37 -5.14
CA GLU A 258 -17.80 13.72 -6.54
C GLU A 258 -18.98 12.94 -7.15
N ALA A 259 -19.22 11.72 -6.68
CA ALA A 259 -20.25 10.80 -7.14
C ALA A 259 -20.90 10.05 -5.95
N PRO A 260 -21.74 10.72 -5.14
CA PRO A 260 -22.32 10.15 -3.91
C PRO A 260 -23.11 8.84 -4.10
N GLU A 261 -23.68 8.62 -5.28
CA GLU A 261 -24.41 7.40 -5.65
C GLU A 261 -23.51 6.15 -5.68
N THR A 262 -22.19 6.33 -5.75
CA THR A 262 -21.20 5.26 -5.72
C THR A 262 -20.83 4.82 -4.31
N ARG A 263 -21.32 5.53 -3.28
CA ARG A 263 -21.06 5.20 -1.89
C ARG A 263 -21.55 3.79 -1.57
N LEU A 264 -20.68 3.01 -0.95
CA LEU A 264 -21.05 1.69 -0.45
C LEU A 264 -21.97 1.85 0.76
N GLU A 265 -23.04 1.07 0.78
CA GLU A 265 -23.86 0.92 1.97
C GLU A 265 -23.07 0.20 3.06
N GLU A 266 -23.36 0.48 4.34
CA GLU A 266 -22.66 -0.19 5.45
C GLU A 266 -22.80 -1.72 5.37
N SER A 267 -23.98 -2.21 5.00
CA SER A 267 -24.23 -3.65 4.81
C SER A 267 -23.36 -4.26 3.72
N GLU A 268 -23.12 -3.53 2.63
CA GLU A 268 -22.28 -3.98 1.51
C GLU A 268 -20.80 -4.03 1.93
N ALA A 269 -20.31 -3.00 2.63
CA ALA A 269 -18.96 -2.98 3.19
C ALA A 269 -18.74 -4.11 4.22
N HIS A 270 -19.75 -4.37 5.07
CA HIS A 270 -19.73 -5.47 6.04
C HIS A 270 -19.71 -6.83 5.37
N GLU A 271 -20.51 -7.05 4.33
CA GLU A 271 -20.55 -8.30 3.59
C GLU A 271 -19.19 -8.59 2.93
N LEU A 272 -18.62 -7.62 2.22
CA LEU A 272 -17.28 -7.74 1.62
C LEU A 272 -16.21 -8.09 2.66
N MET A 273 -16.24 -7.43 3.82
CA MET A 273 -15.29 -7.69 4.89
C MET A 273 -15.50 -9.08 5.51
N ARG A 274 -16.75 -9.52 5.72
CA ARG A 274 -17.05 -10.86 6.26
C ARG A 274 -16.58 -11.96 5.32
N GLU A 275 -16.87 -11.85 4.04
CA GLU A 275 -16.41 -12.81 3.02
C GLU A 275 -14.88 -12.89 2.99
N ALA A 276 -14.21 -11.74 2.99
CA ALA A 276 -12.75 -11.70 2.97
C ALA A 276 -12.11 -12.26 4.24
N MET A 277 -12.72 -12.01 5.41
CA MET A 277 -12.24 -12.52 6.69
C MET A 277 -12.49 -14.02 6.88
N ALA A 278 -13.51 -14.59 6.23
CA ALA A 278 -13.69 -16.04 6.18
C ALA A 278 -12.52 -16.70 5.44
N LEU A 279 -12.13 -16.15 4.28
CA LEU A 279 -10.96 -16.62 3.53
C LEU A 279 -9.65 -16.42 4.31
N GLU A 280 -9.53 -15.31 5.05
CA GLU A 280 -8.39 -15.07 5.93
C GLU A 280 -8.29 -16.14 7.02
N THR A 281 -9.43 -16.56 7.57
CA THR A 281 -9.49 -17.59 8.62
C THR A 281 -8.99 -18.93 8.08
N ASP A 282 -9.50 -19.38 6.93
CA ASP A 282 -9.07 -20.63 6.29
C ASP A 282 -7.58 -20.61 5.93
N TYR A 283 -7.10 -19.48 5.42
CA TYR A 283 -5.69 -19.26 5.11
C TYR A 283 -4.80 -19.33 6.37
N ALA A 284 -5.21 -18.66 7.45
CA ALA A 284 -4.47 -18.63 8.69
C ALA A 284 -4.36 -20.02 9.33
N GLU A 285 -5.44 -20.81 9.32
CA GLU A 285 -5.45 -22.20 9.82
C GLU A 285 -4.45 -23.10 9.08
N TYR A 286 -4.35 -22.93 7.77
CA TYR A 286 -3.34 -23.63 6.97
C TYR A 286 -1.92 -23.13 7.25
N THR A 287 -1.74 -21.81 7.33
CA THR A 287 -0.43 -21.15 7.27
C THR A 287 0.24 -21.01 8.64
N VAL A 288 -0.48 -20.51 9.64
CA VAL A 288 0.10 -20.12 10.93
C VAL A 288 0.16 -21.34 11.85
N LYS A 289 1.37 -21.84 12.08
CA LYS A 289 1.62 -22.90 13.07
C LYS A 289 2.05 -22.31 14.40
N PRO A 290 1.83 -23.00 15.54
CA PRO A 290 2.25 -22.50 16.84
C PRO A 290 3.77 -22.26 16.89
N MET A 291 4.16 -21.05 17.30
CA MET A 291 5.54 -20.60 17.48
C MET A 291 5.67 -19.86 18.81
N LEU A 292 6.90 -19.68 19.30
CA LEU A 292 7.13 -18.95 20.54
C LEU A 292 6.62 -17.50 20.43
N GLY A 293 5.63 -17.16 21.25
CA GLY A 293 5.05 -15.80 21.30
C GLY A 293 4.11 -15.45 20.15
N TYR A 294 3.74 -16.41 19.30
CA TYR A 294 2.80 -16.19 18.20
C TYR A 294 2.11 -17.48 17.77
N ASP A 295 0.79 -17.44 17.67
CA ASP A 295 -0.05 -18.57 17.29
C ASP A 295 -1.23 -18.10 16.43
N LEU A 296 -2.06 -19.07 16.03
CA LEU A 296 -3.23 -18.85 15.20
C LEU A 296 -4.25 -17.89 15.87
N GLU A 297 -4.47 -18.02 17.18
CA GLU A 297 -5.43 -17.19 17.89
C GLU A 297 -5.00 -15.72 17.87
N LEU A 298 -3.74 -15.44 18.20
CA LEU A 298 -3.19 -14.08 18.13
C LEU A 298 -3.26 -13.51 16.72
N HIS A 299 -2.95 -14.30 15.70
CA HIS A 299 -3.05 -13.88 14.30
C HIS A 299 -4.48 -13.49 13.92
N GLN A 300 -5.47 -14.36 14.19
CA GLN A 300 -6.87 -14.11 13.84
C GLN A 300 -7.45 -12.91 14.59
N ARG A 301 -7.16 -12.75 15.88
CA ARG A 301 -7.59 -11.58 16.66
C ARG A 301 -7.00 -10.28 16.12
N HIS A 302 -5.76 -10.33 15.64
CA HIS A 302 -5.11 -9.18 15.00
C HIS A 302 -5.70 -8.85 13.63
N ALA A 303 -5.97 -9.86 12.80
CA ALA A 303 -6.63 -9.66 11.51
C ALA A 303 -8.03 -9.03 11.69
N ARG A 304 -8.81 -9.47 12.70
CA ARG A 304 -10.09 -8.85 13.06
C ARG A 304 -9.94 -7.42 13.57
N TYR A 305 -8.87 -7.11 14.31
CA TYR A 305 -8.55 -5.74 14.71
C TYR A 305 -8.29 -4.85 13.49
N LEU A 306 -7.51 -5.32 12.51
CA LEU A 306 -7.27 -4.60 11.25
C LEU A 306 -8.58 -4.41 10.48
N ALA A 307 -9.41 -5.45 10.34
CA ALA A 307 -10.71 -5.37 9.68
C ALA A 307 -11.62 -4.28 10.28
N ASN A 308 -11.77 -4.27 11.61
CA ASN A 308 -12.54 -3.23 12.31
C ASN A 308 -11.96 -1.83 12.06
N ARG A 309 -10.63 -1.69 12.09
CA ARG A 309 -9.96 -0.41 11.84
C ARG A 309 -10.23 0.11 10.44
N ARG A 310 -10.20 -0.74 9.41
CA ARG A 310 -10.47 -0.35 8.01
C ARG A 310 -11.92 0.03 7.77
N LEU A 311 -12.87 -0.65 8.41
CA LEU A 311 -14.28 -0.22 8.40
C LEU A 311 -14.45 1.16 9.04
N GLN A 312 -13.84 1.38 10.21
CA GLN A 312 -13.90 2.66 10.92
C GLN A 312 -13.23 3.81 10.13
N ASP A 313 -12.11 3.53 9.44
CA ASP A 313 -11.44 4.49 8.55
C ASP A 313 -12.38 5.02 7.44
N MET A 314 -13.33 4.19 7.01
CA MET A 314 -14.34 4.52 5.99
C MET A 314 -15.68 5.01 6.59
N GLY A 315 -15.77 5.13 7.91
CA GLY A 315 -16.95 5.62 8.62
C GLY A 315 -18.04 4.56 8.85
N PHE A 316 -17.71 3.28 8.76
CA PHE A 316 -18.63 2.16 9.05
C PHE A 316 -18.44 1.62 10.47
N ALA A 317 -19.50 1.04 11.03
CA ALA A 317 -19.42 0.35 12.32
C ALA A 317 -18.51 -0.89 12.27
N PRO A 318 -17.82 -1.25 13.36
CA PRO A 318 -17.04 -2.49 13.43
C PRO A 318 -17.95 -3.72 13.37
N ILE A 319 -17.45 -4.82 12.78
CA ILE A 319 -18.21 -6.09 12.66
C ILE A 319 -17.84 -7.13 13.73
N TYR A 320 -16.68 -6.99 14.37
CA TYR A 320 -16.23 -7.86 15.46
C TYR A 320 -16.29 -7.14 16.81
N PRO A 321 -16.74 -7.80 17.89
CA PRO A 321 -16.76 -7.21 19.23
C PRO A 321 -15.34 -7.07 19.81
N GLU A 322 -15.16 -6.16 20.77
CA GLU A 322 -13.85 -5.89 21.40
C GLU A 322 -13.21 -7.14 22.02
N SER A 323 -14.01 -8.09 22.52
CA SER A 323 -13.54 -9.35 23.09
C SER A 323 -12.84 -10.26 22.09
N GLU A 324 -13.13 -10.13 20.79
CA GLU A 324 -12.61 -10.97 19.71
C GLU A 324 -11.47 -10.33 18.92
N VAL A 325 -11.14 -9.08 19.21
CA VAL A 325 -10.05 -8.36 18.54
C VAL A 325 -8.88 -8.15 19.49
N ALA A 326 -7.66 -8.09 18.96
CA ALA A 326 -6.48 -7.70 19.73
C ALA A 326 -5.41 -7.16 18.79
N CYS A 327 -4.96 -5.92 19.03
CA CYS A 327 -3.75 -5.43 18.39
C CYS A 327 -2.54 -6.17 18.99
N LEU A 328 -1.60 -6.62 18.16
CA LEU A 328 -0.35 -7.18 18.67
C LEU A 328 0.41 -6.08 19.43
N PRO A 329 0.89 -6.31 20.67
CA PRO A 329 1.48 -5.24 21.48
C PRO A 329 2.67 -4.52 20.85
N TRP A 330 3.38 -5.22 19.96
CA TRP A 330 4.56 -4.74 19.25
C TRP A 330 4.27 -4.25 17.83
N TRP A 331 3.02 -4.30 17.37
CA TRP A 331 2.65 -3.94 16.00
C TRP A 331 3.12 -2.54 15.63
N GLU A 332 2.79 -1.53 16.45
CA GLU A 332 3.13 -0.14 16.17
C GLU A 332 4.64 0.12 16.14
N GLU A 333 5.40 -0.53 17.02
CA GLU A 333 6.87 -0.49 17.02
C GLU A 333 7.43 -1.09 15.72
N GLN A 334 6.86 -2.21 15.29
CA GLN A 334 7.34 -2.96 14.13
C GLN A 334 7.08 -2.23 12.80
N ILE A 335 5.89 -1.63 12.65
CA ILE A 335 5.52 -0.91 11.41
C ILE A 335 5.97 0.56 11.44
N GLY A 336 6.23 1.12 12.61
CA GLY A 336 6.67 2.50 12.80
C GLY A 336 8.14 2.74 12.43
N PHE A 337 8.73 1.86 11.62
CA PHE A 337 10.16 1.83 11.30
C PHE A 337 10.66 3.20 10.82
N ARG A 338 11.40 3.88 11.70
CA ARG A 338 12.23 5.04 11.38
C ARG A 338 13.68 4.58 11.46
N LYS A 339 14.33 4.41 10.31
CA LYS A 339 15.78 4.18 10.30
C LYS A 339 16.45 5.51 10.60
N GLU A 340 16.73 5.79 11.87
CA GLU A 340 17.78 6.75 12.21
C GLU A 340 19.10 6.11 11.74
N LYS A 341 19.50 6.42 10.50
CA LYS A 341 20.77 5.94 9.95
C LYS A 341 21.90 6.61 10.74
N ASN A 342 22.69 5.83 11.46
CA ASN A 342 23.96 6.31 12.02
C ASN A 342 24.87 6.75 10.88
N PHE A 343 25.20 8.04 10.85
CA PHE A 343 25.98 8.73 9.81
C PHE A 343 27.33 8.07 9.48
N PHE A 344 27.84 7.19 10.35
CA PHE A 344 29.16 6.56 10.23
C PHE A 344 29.15 5.14 9.62
N GLU A 345 27.99 4.52 9.40
CA GLU A 345 27.91 3.10 9.00
C GLU A 345 27.57 2.87 7.51
N THR A 346 27.37 3.92 6.70
CA THR A 346 27.00 3.75 5.28
C THR A 346 27.75 4.73 4.38
N ARG A 347 28.16 4.26 3.20
CA ARG A 347 28.74 5.10 2.15
C ARG A 347 27.69 6.12 1.71
N VAL A 348 28.03 7.41 1.81
CA VAL A 348 27.17 8.54 1.47
C VAL A 348 26.80 8.48 -0.03
N THR A 349 25.54 8.16 -0.34
CA THR A 349 24.97 8.26 -1.69
C THR A 349 23.84 9.30 -1.78
N GLU A 350 23.46 9.92 -0.67
CA GLU A 350 22.49 11.02 -0.66
C GLU A 350 23.21 12.36 -0.49
N TYR A 351 23.28 13.16 -1.55
CA TYR A 351 23.39 14.61 -1.41
C TYR A 351 22.02 15.14 -1.03
N GLN A 352 21.71 15.17 0.27
CA GLN A 352 20.84 16.24 0.74
C GLN A 352 21.66 17.52 0.65
N THR A 353 21.27 18.43 -0.24
CA THR A 353 21.72 19.82 -0.21
C THR A 353 21.23 20.42 1.11
N GLY A 354 22.08 20.30 2.13
CA GLY A 354 21.93 21.00 3.39
C GLY A 354 21.74 22.48 3.13
N GLY A 355 20.77 23.06 3.83
CA GLY A 355 20.34 24.44 3.67
C GLY A 355 21.50 25.44 3.64
N ALA A 356 21.30 26.49 2.87
CA ALA A 356 22.21 27.61 2.76
C ALA A 356 22.59 28.11 4.17
N LEU A 357 23.86 27.91 4.54
CA LEU A 357 24.46 28.61 5.67
C LEU A 357 24.50 30.09 5.30
N SER A 358 23.61 30.90 5.88
CA SER A 358 23.78 32.34 5.94
C SER A 358 24.85 32.64 6.98
N TRP A 359 25.95 33.23 6.53
CA TRP A 359 26.96 33.81 7.40
C TRP A 359 26.69 35.31 7.44
N ASP A 360 26.38 35.84 8.63
CA ASP A 360 26.50 37.27 8.94
C ASP A 360 27.94 37.58 9.39
#